data_AF-A0A1X2GMU7-F1
#
_entry.id   AF-A0A1X2GMU7-F1
#
_cell.length_a   1.000
_cell.length_b   1.000
_cell.length_c   1.000
_cell.angle_alpha   90.00
_cell.angle_beta   90.00
_cell.angle_gamma   90.00
#
_symmetry.space_group_name_H-M   'P 1'
#
loop_
_entity.id
_entity.type
_entity.pdbx_description
1 polymer ?
#
loop_
_entity_poly.entity_id
_entity_poly.type
_entity_poly.pdbx_seq_one_letter_code
_entity_poly.pdbx_strand_id
1 'polypeptide(L)'
;MEANRNKPTKKQSQQDQEPQLFIITETNKLDQRRLALQACGFGVSKPQMDQLLSELQEQGDDDKAAAWALFNGLHDRAIEILSEAKDPDKSFQRKLISMVLDKSQDASHNDTWQQLCDQLIAQVCDQPYLRAIFKYISANDWTPVLDDESLRLQERLVIALRFLDDDKLTAYLSRTLSSSILSGNLEGLMLTGLYTQGMDLLESHVNQTSDVQTAALIISLVVPRKLQDPRADEWIECYRTLLDRWQLWHHRAKFDIQRGKLMHAPEDIAPPQVYVRCTFCAQTLGHSIVAPNVKSRDGKRVNVQASMSPSSANRITSKQKSNICSSCRKALPRCALCLLHLGTPTDPIRKAITTNNVNCEDPSGFNLWFTWCQTCRHGGHAMHISEWFRKHSACPVSNCTCQCQSFFE
;
A
#
# COMPACT_ATOMS: atom_id res chain seq x y z
N MET A 1 44.45 33.01 -34.30
CA MET A 1 43.36 32.96 -33.31
C MET A 1 42.08 32.61 -34.03
N GLU A 2 41.85 31.32 -34.27
CA GLU A 2 40.55 30.82 -34.72
C GLU A 2 40.25 29.56 -33.91
N ALA A 3 39.23 29.65 -33.08
CA ALA A 3 38.83 28.62 -32.14
C ALA A 3 37.95 27.59 -32.87
N ASN A 4 38.46 26.38 -33.00
CA ASN A 4 37.77 25.24 -33.57
C ASN A 4 36.79 24.68 -32.52
N ARG A 5 35.47 24.77 -32.79
CA ARG A 5 34.40 24.24 -31.94
C ARG A 5 34.35 22.71 -32.07
N ASN A 6 34.86 22.00 -31.07
CA ASN A 6 34.60 20.57 -30.86
C ASN A 6 33.11 20.35 -30.55
N LYS A 7 32.43 19.58 -31.41
CA LYS A 7 31.14 18.93 -31.10
C LYS A 7 31.40 17.77 -30.12
N PRO A 8 30.64 17.60 -29.03
CA PRO A 8 30.77 16.43 -28.18
C PRO A 8 30.09 15.24 -28.86
N THR A 9 30.89 14.22 -29.17
CA THR A 9 30.44 12.88 -29.51
C THR A 9 29.64 12.31 -28.33
N LYS A 10 28.34 12.04 -28.53
CA LYS A 10 27.53 11.24 -27.61
C LYS A 10 28.15 9.84 -27.54
N LYS A 11 28.90 9.56 -26.48
CA LYS A 11 29.18 8.19 -26.06
C LYS A 11 27.83 7.54 -25.72
N GLN A 12 27.35 6.65 -26.59
CA GLN A 12 26.32 5.70 -26.24
C GLN A 12 26.88 4.81 -25.12
N SER A 13 26.33 4.95 -23.93
CA SER A 13 26.58 4.06 -22.81
C SER A 13 26.08 2.66 -23.18
N GLN A 14 27.01 1.73 -23.37
CA GLN A 14 26.79 0.30 -23.59
C GLN A 14 26.42 -0.42 -22.26
N GLN A 15 25.35 0.02 -21.61
CA GLN A 15 24.77 -0.68 -20.47
C GLN A 15 23.26 -0.83 -20.71
N ASP A 16 22.82 -2.09 -20.67
CA ASP A 16 21.43 -2.58 -20.60
C ASP A 16 20.66 -2.84 -21.91
N GLN A 17 21.30 -3.51 -22.89
CA GLN A 17 20.58 -4.31 -23.90
C GLN A 17 20.56 -5.78 -23.48
N GLU A 18 19.78 -6.13 -22.46
CA GLU A 18 19.33 -7.53 -22.36
C GLU A 18 18.35 -7.80 -23.50
N PRO A 19 18.45 -8.94 -24.20
CA PRO A 19 17.51 -9.31 -25.24
C PRO A 19 16.18 -9.68 -24.57
N GLN A 20 15.33 -8.69 -24.36
CA GLN A 20 13.94 -8.92 -24.02
C GLN A 20 13.31 -9.76 -25.11
N LEU A 21 12.51 -10.76 -24.72
CA LEU A 21 11.82 -11.65 -25.65
C LEU A 21 11.09 -10.84 -26.73
N PHE A 22 11.13 -11.37 -27.95
CA PHE A 22 10.91 -10.69 -29.22
C PHE A 22 9.58 -9.92 -29.32
N ILE A 23 9.68 -8.64 -29.67
CA ILE A 23 8.62 -7.92 -30.39
C ILE A 23 8.93 -8.19 -31.86
N ILE A 24 8.07 -8.95 -32.54
CA ILE A 24 8.34 -9.44 -33.90
C ILE A 24 8.04 -8.34 -34.92
N THR A 25 7.05 -7.51 -34.65
CA THR A 25 6.58 -6.47 -35.57
C THR A 25 7.46 -5.21 -35.47
N GLU A 26 7.79 -4.63 -36.62
CA GLU A 26 8.39 -3.29 -36.66
C GLU A 26 7.42 -2.26 -36.07
N THR A 27 7.93 -1.41 -35.19
CA THR A 27 7.10 -0.46 -34.43
C THR A 27 7.84 0.84 -34.18
N ASN A 28 7.10 1.95 -34.23
CA ASN A 28 7.62 3.25 -33.83
C ASN A 28 7.52 3.49 -32.32
N LYS A 29 6.92 2.55 -31.57
CA LYS A 29 6.57 2.65 -30.14
C LYS A 29 7.20 1.54 -29.30
N LEU A 30 8.45 1.22 -29.58
CA LEU A 30 9.15 0.09 -28.98
C LEU A 30 9.20 0.18 -27.45
N ASP A 31 9.55 1.34 -26.91
CA ASP A 31 9.67 1.53 -25.46
C ASP A 31 8.31 1.42 -24.74
N GLN A 32 7.23 1.92 -25.36
CA GLN A 32 5.87 1.77 -24.82
C GLN A 32 5.44 0.30 -24.80
N ARG A 33 5.74 -0.46 -25.87
CA ARG A 33 5.43 -1.90 -25.91
C ARG A 33 6.21 -2.67 -24.85
N ARG A 34 7.49 -2.38 -24.65
CA ARG A 34 8.31 -2.99 -23.60
C ARG A 34 7.76 -2.70 -22.20
N LEU A 35 7.41 -1.45 -21.93
CA LEU A 35 6.80 -1.06 -20.66
C LEU A 35 5.45 -1.77 -20.44
N ALA A 36 4.62 -1.86 -21.47
CA ALA A 36 3.34 -2.56 -21.39
C ALA A 36 3.52 -4.07 -21.14
N LEU A 37 4.47 -4.71 -21.81
CA LEU A 37 4.82 -6.11 -21.56
C LEU A 37 5.32 -6.33 -20.13
N GLN A 38 6.14 -5.42 -19.61
CA GLN A 38 6.61 -5.46 -18.23
C GLN A 38 5.45 -5.28 -17.24
N ALA A 39 4.52 -4.36 -17.49
CA ALA A 39 3.32 -4.17 -16.69
C ALA A 39 2.40 -5.40 -16.71
N CYS A 40 2.36 -6.13 -17.83
CA CYS A 40 1.68 -7.41 -17.94
C CYS A 40 2.46 -8.57 -17.30
N GLY A 41 3.66 -8.36 -16.75
CA GLY A 41 4.48 -9.44 -16.17
C GLY A 41 5.23 -10.32 -17.18
N PHE A 42 5.28 -9.93 -18.46
CA PHE A 42 5.96 -10.65 -19.55
C PHE A 42 7.16 -9.89 -20.12
N GLY A 43 7.64 -8.85 -19.42
CA GLY A 43 8.89 -8.15 -19.71
C GLY A 43 10.14 -8.89 -19.24
N VAL A 44 10.16 -10.22 -19.36
CA VAL A 44 11.21 -11.10 -18.86
C VAL A 44 12.19 -11.49 -19.97
N SER A 45 13.40 -11.90 -19.58
CA SER A 45 14.40 -12.44 -20.51
C SER A 45 14.07 -13.89 -20.91
N LYS A 46 14.64 -14.38 -22.02
CA LYS A 46 14.48 -15.78 -22.45
C LYS A 46 14.75 -16.81 -21.33
N PRO A 47 15.86 -16.76 -20.57
CA PRO A 47 16.10 -17.74 -19.51
C PRO A 47 15.09 -17.67 -18.36
N GLN A 48 14.61 -16.48 -18.02
CA GLN A 48 13.55 -16.32 -17.01
C GLN A 48 12.23 -16.93 -17.50
N MET A 49 11.92 -16.78 -18.78
CA MET A 49 10.76 -17.44 -19.38
C MET A 49 10.92 -18.96 -19.37
N ASP A 50 12.09 -19.49 -19.75
CA ASP A 50 12.34 -20.94 -19.72
C ASP A 50 12.17 -21.52 -18.31
N GLN A 51 12.56 -20.77 -17.27
CA GLN A 51 12.29 -21.13 -15.88
C GLN A 51 10.78 -21.17 -15.58
N LEU A 52 10.02 -20.12 -15.94
CA LEU A 52 8.56 -20.07 -15.75
C LEU A 52 7.85 -21.22 -16.48
N LEU A 53 8.29 -21.55 -17.69
CA LEU A 53 7.75 -22.67 -18.46
C LEU A 53 8.02 -24.01 -17.76
N SER A 54 9.23 -24.18 -17.22
CA SER A 54 9.60 -25.39 -16.47
C SER A 54 8.78 -25.53 -15.19
N GLU A 55 8.54 -24.44 -14.46
CA GLU A 55 7.68 -24.41 -13.26
C GLU A 55 6.22 -24.81 -13.60
N LEU A 56 5.70 -24.39 -14.75
CA LEU A 56 4.37 -24.80 -15.21
C LEU A 56 4.32 -26.29 -15.59
N GLN A 57 5.38 -26.82 -16.22
CA GLN A 57 5.47 -28.26 -16.53
C GLN A 57 5.55 -29.10 -15.23
N GLU A 58 6.26 -28.64 -14.21
CA GLU A 58 6.30 -29.29 -12.90
C GLU A 58 4.93 -29.33 -12.21
N GLN A 59 4.10 -28.30 -12.43
CA GLN A 59 2.72 -28.24 -11.96
C GLN A 59 1.74 -29.12 -12.77
N GLY A 60 2.19 -29.68 -13.90
CA GLY A 60 1.37 -30.48 -14.82
C GLY A 60 0.58 -29.65 -15.84
N ASP A 61 0.83 -28.34 -15.92
CA ASP A 61 0.14 -27.39 -16.80
C ASP A 61 0.85 -27.27 -18.17
N ASP A 62 1.13 -28.39 -18.82
CA ASP A 62 1.88 -28.44 -20.09
C ASP A 62 1.20 -27.63 -21.21
N ASP A 63 -0.13 -27.66 -21.29
CA ASP A 63 -0.90 -26.96 -22.32
C ASP A 63 -0.69 -25.44 -22.23
N LYS A 64 -0.65 -24.93 -20.99
CA LYS A 64 -0.41 -23.51 -20.70
C LYS A 64 1.04 -23.13 -20.95
N ALA A 65 1.99 -23.98 -20.54
CA ALA A 65 3.41 -23.77 -20.81
C ALA A 65 3.68 -23.70 -22.32
N ALA A 66 3.13 -24.63 -23.11
CA ALA A 66 3.24 -24.62 -24.56
C ALA A 66 2.63 -23.35 -25.19
N ALA A 67 1.44 -22.95 -24.75
CA ALA A 67 0.79 -21.73 -25.25
C ALA A 67 1.58 -20.48 -24.89
N TRP A 68 2.11 -20.38 -23.66
CA TRP A 68 2.96 -19.25 -23.25
C TRP A 68 4.26 -19.18 -24.04
N ALA A 69 4.90 -20.32 -24.32
CA ALA A 69 6.06 -20.37 -25.21
C ALA A 69 5.69 -19.81 -26.60
N LEU A 70 4.57 -20.25 -27.15
CA LEU A 70 4.05 -19.78 -28.45
C LEU A 70 3.74 -18.27 -28.44
N PHE A 71 3.08 -17.76 -27.39
CA PHE A 71 2.74 -16.33 -27.23
C PHE A 71 3.97 -15.43 -27.11
N ASN A 72 5.14 -15.99 -26.81
CA ASN A 72 6.41 -15.26 -26.75
C ASN A 72 7.32 -15.52 -27.97
N GLY A 73 6.80 -16.19 -29.01
CA GLY A 73 7.54 -16.49 -30.24
C GLY A 73 8.55 -17.64 -30.13
N LEU A 74 8.49 -18.43 -29.05
CA LEU A 74 9.37 -19.58 -28.81
C LEU A 74 8.72 -20.85 -29.38
N HIS A 75 8.61 -20.93 -30.71
CA HIS A 75 7.94 -22.02 -31.41
C HIS A 75 8.58 -23.39 -31.10
N ASP A 76 9.90 -23.50 -31.19
CA ASP A 76 10.63 -24.75 -30.94
C ASP A 76 10.37 -25.27 -29.53
N ARG A 77 10.38 -24.36 -28.54
CA ARG A 77 10.13 -24.71 -27.14
C ARG A 77 8.69 -25.16 -26.92
N ALA A 78 7.72 -24.57 -27.62
CA ALA A 78 6.33 -25.02 -27.56
C ALA A 78 6.17 -26.45 -28.11
N ILE A 79 6.87 -26.78 -29.21
CA ILE A 79 6.87 -28.11 -29.82
C ILE A 79 7.47 -29.15 -28.88
N GLU A 80 8.61 -28.82 -28.24
CA GLU A 80 9.25 -29.67 -27.23
C GLU A 80 8.29 -30.00 -26.08
N ILE A 81 7.70 -28.98 -25.46
CA ILE A 81 6.76 -29.14 -24.32
C ILE A 81 5.58 -30.03 -24.70
N LEU A 82 4.97 -29.81 -25.87
CA LEU A 82 3.84 -30.63 -26.34
C LEU A 82 4.24 -32.08 -26.65
N SER A 83 5.48 -32.31 -27.07
CA SER A 83 5.98 -33.65 -27.39
C SER A 83 6.35 -34.47 -26.14
N GLU A 84 6.87 -33.80 -25.11
CA GLU A 84 7.31 -34.39 -23.84
C GLU A 84 6.17 -34.62 -22.84
N ALA A 85 5.04 -33.97 -23.09
CA ALA A 85 3.83 -34.06 -22.27
C ALA A 85 3.38 -35.52 -22.05
N LYS A 86 3.28 -35.92 -20.79
CA LYS A 86 3.06 -37.32 -20.39
C LYS A 86 1.60 -37.74 -20.23
N ASP A 87 0.66 -36.79 -20.36
CA ASP A 87 -0.76 -37.03 -20.15
C ASP A 87 -1.34 -37.94 -21.26
N PRO A 88 -1.78 -39.17 -20.95
CA PRO A 88 -2.24 -40.14 -21.94
C PRO A 88 -3.51 -39.69 -22.69
N ASP A 89 -4.43 -38.98 -22.00
CA ASP A 89 -5.73 -38.60 -22.57
C ASP A 89 -5.61 -37.48 -23.59
N LYS A 90 -4.60 -36.62 -23.44
CA LYS A 90 -4.33 -35.47 -24.33
C LYS A 90 -3.16 -35.71 -25.28
N SER A 91 -2.47 -36.85 -25.17
CA SER A 91 -1.23 -37.10 -25.92
C SER A 91 -1.41 -37.07 -27.43
N PHE A 92 -2.58 -37.49 -27.95
CA PHE A 92 -2.85 -37.46 -29.39
C PHE A 92 -2.96 -36.02 -29.91
N GLN A 93 -3.73 -35.17 -29.23
CA GLN A 93 -3.92 -33.77 -29.62
C GLN A 93 -2.59 -33.00 -29.54
N ARG A 94 -1.83 -33.18 -28.46
CA ARG A 94 -0.52 -32.52 -28.27
C ARG A 94 0.51 -32.96 -29.32
N LYS A 95 0.58 -34.25 -29.66
CA LYS A 95 1.47 -34.76 -30.72
C LYS A 95 1.08 -34.28 -32.11
N LEU A 96 -0.21 -34.19 -32.41
CA LEU A 96 -0.69 -33.60 -33.66
C LEU A 96 -0.26 -32.13 -33.76
N ILE A 97 -0.44 -31.35 -32.70
CA ILE A 97 -0.05 -29.94 -32.67
C ILE A 97 1.46 -29.78 -32.83
N SER A 98 2.26 -30.55 -32.09
CA SER A 98 3.73 -30.54 -32.19
C SER A 98 4.18 -30.79 -33.64
N MET A 99 3.63 -31.82 -34.28
CA MET A 99 3.92 -32.15 -35.69
C MET A 99 3.46 -31.07 -36.67
N VAL A 100 2.36 -30.38 -36.37
CA VAL A 100 1.83 -29.35 -37.26
C VAL A 100 2.56 -28.03 -37.09
N LEU A 101 2.90 -27.63 -35.87
CA LEU A 101 3.72 -26.45 -35.63
C LEU A 101 5.04 -26.55 -36.39
N ASP A 102 5.65 -27.74 -36.39
CA ASP A 102 6.85 -28.06 -37.18
C ASP A 102 6.63 -27.88 -38.69
N LYS A 103 5.49 -28.35 -39.23
CA LYS A 103 5.15 -28.25 -40.68
C LYS A 103 4.57 -26.90 -41.12
N SER A 104 3.97 -26.15 -40.20
CA SER A 104 3.27 -24.88 -40.48
C SER A 104 4.23 -23.75 -40.84
N GLN A 105 5.53 -23.92 -40.54
CA GLN A 105 6.56 -22.99 -41.01
C GLN A 105 6.78 -23.07 -42.53
N ASP A 106 6.38 -24.16 -43.19
CA ASP A 106 6.74 -24.46 -44.59
C ASP A 106 5.55 -24.72 -45.55
N ALA A 107 4.30 -24.85 -45.10
CA ALA A 107 3.22 -25.38 -45.95
C ALA A 107 2.00 -24.45 -46.15
N SER A 108 1.59 -24.33 -47.42
CA SER A 108 0.30 -23.77 -47.85
C SER A 108 -0.89 -24.50 -47.22
N HIS A 109 -1.83 -23.74 -46.67
CA HIS A 109 -3.04 -24.25 -46.01
C HIS A 109 -3.95 -24.95 -47.04
N ASN A 110 -4.22 -26.24 -46.84
CA ASN A 110 -5.25 -26.98 -47.57
C ASN A 110 -6.59 -26.89 -46.81
N ASP A 111 -7.72 -26.73 -47.51
CA ASP A 111 -9.06 -26.65 -46.90
C ASP A 111 -9.40 -27.84 -45.97
N THR A 112 -8.85 -29.02 -46.25
CA THR A 112 -8.99 -30.22 -45.41
C THR A 112 -8.38 -30.05 -44.02
N TRP A 113 -7.32 -29.23 -43.92
CA TRP A 113 -6.63 -28.96 -42.66
C TRP A 113 -7.47 -28.05 -41.76
N GLN A 114 -8.09 -27.02 -42.31
CA GLN A 114 -8.99 -26.15 -41.56
C GLN A 114 -10.17 -26.93 -40.98
N GLN A 115 -10.76 -27.85 -41.76
CA GLN A 115 -11.85 -28.72 -41.27
C GLN A 115 -11.42 -29.62 -40.11
N LEU A 116 -10.19 -30.16 -40.13
CA LEU A 116 -9.65 -30.95 -39.03
C LEU A 116 -9.40 -30.09 -37.78
N CYS A 117 -8.84 -28.89 -37.96
CA CYS A 117 -8.66 -27.93 -36.87
C CYS A 117 -9.99 -27.53 -36.23
N ASP A 118 -11.03 -27.24 -37.02
CA ASP A 118 -12.34 -26.86 -36.51
C ASP A 118 -12.99 -27.98 -35.69
N GLN A 119 -12.85 -29.23 -36.14
CA GLN A 119 -13.31 -30.41 -35.39
C GLN A 119 -12.56 -30.57 -34.07
N LEU A 120 -11.24 -30.37 -34.07
CA LEU A 120 -10.42 -30.45 -32.86
C LEU A 120 -10.71 -29.29 -31.89
N ILE A 121 -10.90 -28.07 -32.39
CA ILE A 121 -11.30 -26.91 -31.60
C ILE A 121 -12.63 -27.18 -30.88
N ALA A 122 -13.59 -27.81 -31.55
CA ALA A 122 -14.87 -28.21 -30.96
C ALA A 122 -14.70 -29.28 -29.85
N GLN A 123 -13.77 -30.22 -30.02
CA GLN A 123 -13.48 -31.26 -29.03
C GLN A 123 -12.69 -30.75 -27.81
N VAL A 124 -11.93 -29.67 -27.98
CA VAL A 124 -11.00 -29.10 -26.98
C VAL A 124 -11.61 -27.86 -26.31
N CYS A 125 -12.95 -27.76 -26.29
CA CYS A 125 -13.64 -26.58 -25.77
C CYS A 125 -13.30 -26.22 -24.32
N ASP A 126 -13.01 -27.23 -23.49
CA ASP A 126 -12.68 -27.09 -22.06
C ASP A 126 -11.20 -26.71 -21.81
N GLN A 127 -10.35 -26.67 -22.84
CA GLN A 127 -8.91 -26.41 -22.70
C GLN A 127 -8.51 -25.13 -23.44
N PRO A 128 -8.53 -23.96 -22.77
CA PRO A 128 -8.42 -22.66 -23.43
C PRO A 128 -7.07 -22.47 -24.15
N TYR A 129 -5.98 -22.96 -23.56
CA TYR A 129 -4.63 -22.82 -24.12
C TYR A 129 -4.42 -23.68 -25.37
N LEU A 130 -4.88 -24.94 -25.34
CA LEU A 130 -4.76 -25.84 -26.49
C LEU A 130 -5.64 -25.35 -27.65
N ARG A 131 -6.86 -24.87 -27.32
CA ARG A 131 -7.76 -24.21 -28.27
C ARG A 131 -7.12 -22.97 -28.91
N ALA A 132 -6.44 -22.14 -28.13
CA ALA A 132 -5.74 -20.97 -28.64
C ALA A 132 -4.63 -21.35 -29.63
N ILE A 133 -3.85 -22.39 -29.32
CA ILE A 133 -2.81 -22.91 -30.24
C ILE A 133 -3.45 -23.38 -31.55
N PHE A 134 -4.54 -24.17 -31.49
CA PHE A 134 -5.24 -24.62 -32.71
C PHE A 134 -5.80 -23.47 -33.54
N LYS A 135 -6.43 -22.47 -32.89
CA LYS A 135 -6.94 -21.28 -33.57
C LYS A 135 -5.83 -20.55 -34.32
N TYR A 136 -4.69 -20.33 -33.66
CA TYR A 136 -3.53 -19.72 -34.30
C TYR A 136 -3.05 -20.52 -35.51
N ILE A 137 -2.84 -21.84 -35.35
CA ILE A 137 -2.34 -22.71 -36.43
C ILE A 137 -3.32 -22.78 -37.61
N SER A 138 -4.62 -22.80 -37.34
CA SER A 138 -5.66 -22.93 -38.37
C SER A 138 -5.76 -21.69 -39.27
N ALA A 139 -5.66 -20.50 -38.67
CA ALA A 139 -5.82 -19.22 -39.34
C ALA A 139 -4.49 -18.60 -39.78
N ASN A 140 -3.37 -19.05 -39.20
CA ASN A 140 -2.07 -18.38 -39.28
C ASN A 140 -2.17 -16.87 -38.98
N ASP A 141 -3.06 -16.52 -38.05
CA ASP A 141 -3.35 -15.17 -37.62
C ASP A 141 -3.70 -15.16 -36.14
N TRP A 142 -3.31 -14.09 -35.45
CA TRP A 142 -3.55 -13.91 -34.03
C TRP A 142 -4.95 -13.37 -33.73
N THR A 143 -5.61 -12.72 -34.69
CA THR A 143 -6.97 -12.17 -34.52
C THR A 143 -7.97 -13.16 -33.86
N PRO A 144 -8.13 -14.42 -34.32
CA PRO A 144 -9.07 -15.36 -33.69
C PRO A 144 -8.69 -15.77 -32.26
N VAL A 145 -7.42 -15.65 -31.88
CA VAL A 145 -6.93 -15.90 -30.52
C VAL A 145 -7.19 -14.69 -29.62
N LEU A 146 -7.02 -13.48 -30.16
CA LEU A 146 -7.24 -12.22 -29.44
C LEU A 146 -8.72 -11.94 -29.13
N ASP A 147 -9.62 -12.49 -29.93
CA ASP A 147 -11.08 -12.45 -29.71
C ASP A 147 -11.57 -13.60 -28.81
N ASP A 148 -10.70 -14.54 -28.39
CA ASP A 148 -11.08 -15.65 -27.52
C ASP A 148 -11.13 -15.23 -26.03
N GLU A 149 -12.33 -14.98 -25.51
CA GLU A 149 -12.54 -14.58 -24.11
C GLU A 149 -12.22 -15.66 -23.06
N SER A 150 -11.94 -16.91 -23.47
CA SER A 150 -11.46 -17.93 -22.52
C SER A 150 -10.02 -17.70 -22.07
N LEU A 151 -9.26 -16.91 -22.81
CA LEU A 151 -7.93 -16.46 -22.39
C LEU A 151 -8.06 -15.18 -21.57
N ARG A 152 -7.24 -15.10 -20.52
CA ARG A 152 -7.18 -13.89 -19.69
C ARG A 152 -6.75 -12.70 -20.54
N LEU A 153 -7.32 -11.53 -20.29
CA LEU A 153 -6.97 -10.31 -21.02
C LEU A 153 -5.46 -10.05 -20.99
N GLN A 154 -4.80 -10.35 -19.88
CA GLN A 154 -3.34 -10.24 -19.72
C GLN A 154 -2.59 -10.99 -20.83
N GLU A 155 -2.99 -12.23 -21.12
CA GLU A 155 -2.35 -13.09 -22.12
C GLU A 155 -2.64 -12.60 -23.54
N ARG A 156 -3.88 -12.18 -23.79
CA ARG A 156 -4.27 -11.58 -25.08
C ARG A 156 -3.53 -10.28 -25.35
N LEU A 157 -3.32 -9.44 -24.33
CA LEU A 157 -2.51 -8.22 -24.45
C LEU A 157 -1.06 -8.52 -24.79
N VAL A 158 -0.47 -9.57 -24.21
CA VAL A 158 0.91 -9.98 -24.53
C VAL A 158 1.04 -10.36 -26.00
N ILE A 159 0.10 -11.14 -26.52
CA ILE A 159 0.05 -11.49 -27.94
C ILE A 159 -0.10 -10.22 -28.79
N ALA A 160 -1.06 -9.37 -28.46
CA ALA A 160 -1.31 -8.13 -29.21
C ALA A 160 -0.07 -7.23 -29.26
N LEU A 161 0.61 -7.04 -28.13
CA LEU A 161 1.81 -6.20 -28.02
C LEU A 161 3.01 -6.75 -28.81
N ARG A 162 3.10 -8.07 -29.00
CA ARG A 162 4.23 -8.71 -29.69
C ARG A 162 4.05 -8.82 -31.20
N PHE A 163 2.82 -9.10 -31.65
CA PHE A 163 2.57 -9.54 -33.03
C PHE A 163 1.72 -8.57 -33.86
N LEU A 164 0.92 -7.69 -33.26
CA LEU A 164 0.15 -6.71 -34.04
C LEU A 164 1.03 -5.53 -34.47
N ASP A 165 0.76 -4.99 -35.66
CA ASP A 165 1.27 -3.69 -36.08
C ASP A 165 0.65 -2.55 -35.26
N ASP A 166 1.21 -1.34 -35.35
CA ASP A 166 0.81 -0.20 -34.51
C ASP A 166 -0.67 0.21 -34.73
N ASP A 167 -1.20 0.07 -35.94
CA ASP A 167 -2.57 0.45 -36.30
C ASP A 167 -3.58 -0.57 -35.76
N LYS A 168 -3.35 -1.87 -36.02
CA LYS A 168 -4.15 -2.97 -35.49
C LYS A 168 -4.10 -3.01 -33.97
N LEU A 169 -2.94 -2.80 -33.37
CA LEU A 169 -2.80 -2.75 -31.92
C LEU A 169 -3.62 -1.60 -31.33
N THR A 170 -3.57 -0.40 -31.93
CA THR A 170 -4.35 0.74 -31.46
C THR A 170 -5.84 0.44 -31.54
N ALA A 171 -6.32 -0.09 -32.67
CA ALA A 171 -7.72 -0.47 -32.84
C ALA A 171 -8.16 -1.56 -31.84
N TYR A 172 -7.30 -2.57 -31.61
CA TYR A 172 -7.54 -3.63 -30.65
C TYR A 172 -7.67 -3.10 -29.21
N LEU A 173 -6.73 -2.26 -28.77
CA LEU A 173 -6.73 -1.68 -27.43
C LEU A 173 -7.97 -0.80 -27.22
N SER A 174 -8.33 0.04 -28.19
CA SER A 174 -9.53 0.87 -28.10
C SER A 174 -10.81 0.05 -28.01
N ARG A 175 -10.97 -0.97 -28.87
CA ARG A 175 -12.13 -1.89 -28.83
C ARG A 175 -12.22 -2.62 -27.49
N THR A 176 -11.10 -3.15 -27.01
CA THR A 176 -11.02 -3.93 -25.78
C THR A 176 -11.28 -3.06 -24.54
N LEU A 177 -10.77 -1.83 -24.53
CA LEU A 177 -11.03 -0.83 -23.50
C LEU A 177 -12.53 -0.52 -23.40
N SER A 178 -13.16 -0.16 -24.52
CA SER A 178 -14.60 0.16 -24.55
C SER A 178 -15.46 -1.04 -24.11
N SER A 179 -15.13 -2.25 -24.57
CA SER A 179 -15.81 -3.48 -24.15
C SER A 179 -15.65 -3.76 -22.66
N SER A 180 -14.43 -3.57 -22.11
CA SER A 180 -14.15 -3.82 -20.68
C SER A 180 -14.87 -2.83 -19.77
N ILE A 181 -14.97 -1.56 -20.17
CA ILE A 181 -15.75 -0.56 -19.45
C ILE A 181 -17.23 -0.94 -19.46
N LEU A 182 -17.79 -1.23 -20.64
CA LEU A 182 -19.22 -1.58 -20.77
C LEU A 182 -19.60 -2.84 -19.98
N SER A 183 -18.75 -3.87 -20.01
CA SER A 183 -18.98 -5.13 -19.29
C SER A 183 -18.62 -5.06 -17.80
N GLY A 184 -17.99 -3.98 -17.32
CA GLY A 184 -17.50 -3.91 -15.94
C GLY A 184 -16.46 -4.98 -15.60
N ASN A 185 -15.70 -5.46 -16.58
CA ASN A 185 -14.67 -6.48 -16.37
C ASN A 185 -13.42 -5.87 -15.73
N LEU A 186 -13.12 -6.26 -14.49
CA LEU A 186 -12.00 -5.73 -13.70
C LEU A 186 -10.62 -6.01 -14.32
N GLU A 187 -10.46 -6.98 -15.20
CA GLU A 187 -9.19 -7.16 -15.94
C GLU A 187 -8.84 -5.93 -16.79
N GLY A 188 -9.86 -5.17 -17.22
CA GLY A 188 -9.69 -3.93 -17.97
C GLY A 188 -8.99 -2.82 -17.19
N LEU A 189 -8.83 -2.95 -15.86
CA LEU A 189 -8.03 -2.03 -15.04
C LEU A 189 -6.56 -1.95 -15.49
N MET A 190 -6.04 -2.99 -16.14
CA MET A 190 -4.71 -2.94 -16.76
C MET A 190 -4.62 -1.91 -17.90
N LEU A 191 -5.74 -1.65 -18.58
CA LEU A 191 -5.83 -0.70 -19.69
C LEU A 191 -6.21 0.70 -19.21
N THR A 192 -7.20 0.80 -18.32
CA THR A 192 -7.74 2.08 -17.84
C THR A 192 -6.85 2.74 -16.78
N GLY A 193 -6.08 1.93 -16.05
CA GLY A 193 -5.53 2.31 -14.76
C GLY A 193 -6.61 2.72 -13.75
N LEU A 194 -6.19 3.33 -12.65
CA LEU A 194 -7.08 3.86 -11.59
C LEU A 194 -7.25 5.38 -11.71
N TYR A 195 -7.68 5.82 -12.91
CA TYR A 195 -8.01 7.21 -13.23
C TYR A 195 -9.47 7.31 -13.68
N THR A 196 -9.82 8.33 -14.47
CA THR A 196 -11.20 8.59 -14.93
C THR A 196 -11.84 7.38 -15.62
N GLN A 197 -11.18 6.79 -16.61
CA GLN A 197 -11.72 5.61 -17.30
C GLN A 197 -11.79 4.37 -16.40
N GLY A 198 -10.90 4.28 -15.40
CA GLY A 198 -10.96 3.22 -14.39
C GLY A 198 -12.16 3.35 -13.47
N MET A 199 -12.54 4.59 -13.15
CA MET A 199 -13.78 4.86 -12.42
C MET A 199 -15.01 4.45 -13.21
N ASP A 200 -15.04 4.72 -14.52
CA ASP A 200 -16.18 4.34 -15.37
C ASP A 200 -16.33 2.81 -15.48
N LEU A 201 -15.18 2.10 -15.51
CA LEU A 201 -15.15 0.64 -15.44
C LEU A 201 -15.67 0.13 -14.08
N LEU A 202 -15.17 0.69 -12.97
CA LEU A 202 -15.61 0.30 -11.63
C LEU A 202 -17.08 0.62 -11.38
N GLU A 203 -17.60 1.72 -11.92
CA GLU A 203 -19.01 2.05 -11.86
C GLU A 203 -19.85 1.01 -12.61
N SER A 204 -19.45 0.66 -13.82
CA SER A 204 -20.14 -0.37 -14.61
C SER A 204 -20.09 -1.74 -13.91
N HIS A 205 -18.97 -2.07 -13.26
CA HIS A 205 -18.83 -3.26 -12.44
C HIS A 205 -19.81 -3.25 -11.27
N VAL A 206 -19.82 -2.19 -10.44
CA VAL A 206 -20.72 -2.06 -9.29
C VAL A 206 -22.18 -2.11 -9.72
N ASN A 207 -22.54 -1.46 -10.83
CA ASN A 207 -23.92 -1.46 -11.34
C ASN A 207 -24.40 -2.85 -11.76
N GLN A 208 -23.50 -3.73 -12.21
CA GLN A 208 -23.85 -5.09 -12.66
C GLN A 208 -23.79 -6.11 -11.51
N THR A 209 -22.79 -6.01 -10.64
CA THR A 209 -22.52 -7.03 -9.60
C THR A 209 -23.03 -6.63 -8.22
N SER A 210 -23.29 -5.33 -8.00
CA SER A 210 -23.47 -4.73 -6.67
C SER A 210 -22.29 -4.96 -5.72
N ASP A 211 -21.11 -5.35 -6.24
CA ASP A 211 -19.89 -5.54 -5.45
C ASP A 211 -19.21 -4.21 -5.16
N VAL A 212 -19.77 -3.50 -4.18
CA VAL A 212 -19.23 -2.24 -3.68
C VAL A 212 -17.95 -2.44 -2.85
N GLN A 213 -17.72 -3.64 -2.31
CA GLN A 213 -16.52 -3.95 -1.53
C GLN A 213 -15.29 -3.87 -2.41
N THR A 214 -15.30 -4.55 -3.56
CA THR A 214 -14.17 -4.57 -4.48
C THR A 214 -13.85 -3.17 -4.99
N ALA A 215 -14.87 -2.40 -5.38
CA ALA A 215 -14.70 -1.02 -5.82
C ALA A 215 -14.12 -0.12 -4.71
N ALA A 216 -14.65 -0.20 -3.48
CA ALA A 216 -14.17 0.58 -2.34
C ALA A 216 -12.71 0.24 -1.97
N LEU A 217 -12.32 -1.04 -2.02
CA LEU A 217 -10.96 -1.48 -1.73
C LEU A 217 -9.97 -1.00 -2.80
N ILE A 218 -10.32 -1.14 -4.09
CA ILE A 218 -9.46 -0.72 -5.20
C ILE A 218 -9.27 0.80 -5.19
N ILE A 219 -10.35 1.57 -5.04
CA ILE A 219 -10.29 3.03 -5.15
C ILE A 219 -9.55 3.69 -3.97
N SER A 220 -9.53 3.02 -2.81
CA SER A 220 -8.79 3.45 -1.62
C SER A 220 -7.27 3.50 -1.83
N LEU A 221 -6.74 2.89 -2.90
CA LEU A 221 -5.33 2.98 -3.27
C LEU A 221 -4.94 4.35 -3.85
N VAL A 222 -5.89 5.08 -4.41
CA VAL A 222 -5.63 6.33 -5.14
C VAL A 222 -6.39 7.53 -4.60
N VAL A 223 -7.57 7.35 -4.00
CA VAL A 223 -8.37 8.44 -3.43
C VAL A 223 -7.99 8.70 -1.97
N PRO A 224 -7.86 9.98 -1.54
CA PRO A 224 -8.06 11.23 -2.30
C PRO A 224 -6.76 11.79 -2.90
N ARG A 225 -5.65 11.03 -2.84
CA ARG A 225 -4.30 11.54 -3.14
C ARG A 225 -4.05 11.82 -4.62
N LYS A 226 -4.38 10.86 -5.47
CA LYS A 226 -4.10 10.86 -6.91
C LYS A 226 -5.34 11.17 -7.73
N LEU A 227 -6.51 10.93 -7.17
CA LEU A 227 -7.80 11.14 -7.81
C LEU A 227 -8.79 11.70 -6.78
N GLN A 228 -9.63 12.63 -7.22
CA GLN A 228 -10.79 13.09 -6.49
C GLN A 228 -12.01 12.83 -7.38
N ASP A 229 -12.87 11.93 -6.93
CA ASP A 229 -14.10 11.56 -7.63
C ASP A 229 -15.17 11.24 -6.58
N PRO A 230 -16.35 11.86 -6.65
CA PRO A 230 -17.40 11.68 -5.64
C PRO A 230 -17.93 10.24 -5.58
N ARG A 231 -17.90 9.49 -6.70
CA ARG A 231 -18.34 8.09 -6.74
C ARG A 231 -17.53 7.21 -5.77
N ALA A 232 -16.25 7.54 -5.58
CA ALA A 232 -15.39 6.82 -4.65
C ALA A 232 -15.87 6.93 -3.20
N ASP A 233 -16.25 8.12 -2.77
CA ASP A 233 -16.76 8.34 -1.41
C ASP A 233 -18.09 7.61 -1.19
N GLU A 234 -18.96 7.60 -2.21
CA GLU A 234 -20.21 6.83 -2.18
C GLU A 234 -19.96 5.34 -2.02
N TRP A 235 -19.07 4.74 -2.81
CA TRP A 235 -18.74 3.31 -2.68
C TRP A 235 -18.14 2.99 -1.31
N ILE A 236 -17.26 3.85 -0.80
CA ILE A 236 -16.62 3.67 0.51
C ILE A 236 -17.66 3.73 1.64
N GLU A 237 -18.58 4.68 1.62
CA GLU A 237 -19.65 4.78 2.63
C GLU A 237 -20.65 3.62 2.53
N CYS A 238 -21.00 3.19 1.32
CA CYS A 238 -21.83 2.01 1.11
C CYS A 238 -21.17 0.75 1.70
N TYR A 239 -19.87 0.55 1.46
CA TYR A 239 -19.14 -0.58 2.04
C TYR A 239 -19.05 -0.50 3.57
N ARG A 240 -18.78 0.68 4.15
CA ARG A 240 -18.81 0.90 5.61
C ARG A 240 -20.17 0.57 6.20
N THR A 241 -21.24 1.04 5.57
CA THR A 241 -22.63 0.77 5.99
C THR A 241 -22.94 -0.72 5.93
N LEU A 242 -22.46 -1.43 4.91
CA LEU A 242 -22.63 -2.87 4.80
C LEU A 242 -21.95 -3.62 5.95
N LEU A 243 -20.69 -3.28 6.24
CA LEU A 243 -19.94 -3.86 7.36
C LEU A 243 -20.61 -3.57 8.71
N ASP A 244 -21.10 -2.35 8.90
CA ASP A 244 -21.83 -1.96 10.12
C ASP A 244 -23.12 -2.78 10.30
N ARG A 245 -23.90 -2.94 9.22
CA ARG A 245 -25.13 -3.74 9.25
C ARG A 245 -24.87 -5.20 9.59
N TRP A 246 -23.75 -5.74 9.13
CA TRP A 246 -23.31 -7.10 9.47
C TRP A 246 -22.58 -7.18 10.81
N GLN A 247 -22.49 -6.07 11.55
CA GLN A 247 -21.80 -5.98 12.83
C GLN A 247 -20.30 -6.35 12.76
N LEU A 248 -19.69 -6.20 11.58
CA LEU A 248 -18.27 -6.46 11.31
C LEU A 248 -17.41 -5.24 11.68
N TRP A 249 -17.58 -4.73 12.89
CA TRP A 249 -16.95 -3.48 13.37
C TRP A 249 -15.42 -3.54 13.32
N HIS A 250 -14.84 -4.71 13.61
CA HIS A 250 -13.38 -4.90 13.56
C HIS A 250 -12.85 -4.86 12.12
N HIS A 251 -13.58 -5.43 11.16
CA HIS A 251 -13.20 -5.35 9.75
C HIS A 251 -13.31 -3.92 9.23
N ARG A 252 -14.37 -3.20 9.60
CA ARG A 252 -14.50 -1.78 9.27
C ARG A 252 -13.35 -0.95 9.85
N ALA A 253 -13.07 -1.11 11.14
CA ALA A 253 -11.96 -0.39 11.78
C ALA A 253 -10.62 -0.70 11.08
N LYS A 254 -10.37 -1.97 10.72
CA LYS A 254 -9.17 -2.37 9.97
C LYS A 254 -9.12 -1.69 8.59
N PHE A 255 -10.23 -1.71 7.84
CA PHE A 255 -10.36 -1.04 6.55
C PHE A 255 -10.06 0.46 6.67
N ASP A 256 -10.68 1.14 7.63
CA ASP A 256 -10.50 2.58 7.85
C ASP A 256 -9.06 2.94 8.26
N ILE A 257 -8.42 2.12 9.11
CA ILE A 257 -7.01 2.30 9.49
C ILE A 257 -6.10 2.11 8.27
N GLN A 258 -6.32 1.08 7.46
CA GLN A 258 -5.52 0.80 6.27
C GLN A 258 -5.71 1.90 5.22
N ARG A 259 -6.95 2.30 4.93
CA ARG A 259 -7.26 3.42 4.05
C ARG A 259 -6.64 4.71 4.57
N GLY A 260 -6.76 5.01 5.86
CA GLY A 260 -6.13 6.18 6.48
C GLY A 260 -4.61 6.21 6.27
N LYS A 261 -3.91 5.07 6.40
CA LYS A 261 -2.47 4.97 6.09
C LYS A 261 -2.16 5.26 4.62
N LEU A 262 -3.05 4.87 3.71
CA LEU A 262 -2.92 5.17 2.28
C LEU A 262 -3.27 6.62 1.94
N MET A 263 -4.10 7.30 2.74
CA MET A 263 -4.43 8.72 2.58
C MET A 263 -3.35 9.65 3.14
N HIS A 264 -2.75 9.30 4.28
CA HIS A 264 -1.80 10.14 5.01
C HIS A 264 -0.34 9.76 4.69
N ALA A 265 0.51 10.76 4.47
CA ALA A 265 1.96 10.51 4.44
C ALA A 265 2.40 10.38 5.90
N PRO A 266 3.47 9.61 6.22
CA PRO A 266 3.99 9.54 7.58
C PRO A 266 4.40 10.90 8.18
N GLU A 267 4.39 11.99 7.38
CA GLU A 267 4.74 13.34 7.82
C GLU A 267 3.60 14.10 8.53
N ASP A 268 2.33 13.73 8.35
CA ASP A 268 1.17 14.53 8.81
C ASP A 268 0.42 13.97 10.02
N ILE A 269 0.86 12.85 10.60
CA ILE A 269 0.27 12.38 11.85
C ILE A 269 0.87 13.22 12.97
N ALA A 270 0.18 14.30 13.35
CA ALA A 270 0.47 14.99 14.59
C ALA A 270 0.48 13.94 15.72
N PRO A 271 1.61 13.75 16.43
CA PRO A 271 1.69 12.72 17.46
C PRO A 271 0.61 12.98 18.53
N PRO A 272 0.03 11.94 19.15
CA PRO A 272 -0.99 12.14 20.19
C PRO A 272 -0.42 13.03 21.30
N GLN A 273 -0.94 14.26 21.42
CA GLN A 273 -0.48 15.24 22.40
C GLN A 273 -1.32 15.12 23.67
N VAL A 274 -0.71 14.63 24.75
CA VAL A 274 -1.31 14.66 26.09
C VAL A 274 -0.83 15.93 26.81
N TYR A 275 -1.78 16.75 27.28
CA TYR A 275 -1.47 17.95 28.06
C TYR A 275 -2.15 17.89 29.43
N VAL A 276 -1.46 18.40 30.46
CA VAL A 276 -2.02 18.52 31.81
C VAL A 276 -2.83 19.81 31.91
N ARG A 277 -4.02 19.78 32.52
CA ARG A 277 -4.87 20.96 32.75
C ARG A 277 -5.02 21.28 34.24
N CYS A 278 -5.21 22.55 34.56
CA CYS A 278 -5.58 22.96 35.92
C CYS A 278 -7.02 22.53 36.24
N THR A 279 -7.22 21.82 37.35
CA THR A 279 -8.55 21.38 37.81
C THR A 279 -9.52 22.53 38.07
N PHE A 280 -9.02 23.74 38.33
CA PHE A 280 -9.86 24.89 38.67
C PHE A 280 -10.25 25.77 37.49
N CYS A 281 -9.36 25.98 36.52
CA CYS A 281 -9.62 26.88 35.38
C CYS A 281 -9.54 26.19 34.01
N ALA A 282 -9.27 24.89 33.99
CA ALA A 282 -9.12 24.05 32.79
C ALA A 282 -8.02 24.49 31.80
N GLN A 283 -7.23 25.52 32.12
CA GLN A 283 -6.10 25.96 31.30
C GLN A 283 -4.92 24.99 31.43
N THR A 284 -4.19 24.80 30.33
CA THR A 284 -3.04 23.89 30.25
C THR A 284 -1.91 24.34 31.18
N LEU A 285 -1.35 23.39 31.95
CA LEU A 285 -0.17 23.56 32.78
C LEU A 285 1.08 23.27 31.94
N GLY A 286 1.44 24.20 31.05
CA GLY A 286 2.73 24.15 30.37
C GLY A 286 3.83 24.74 31.26
N HIS A 287 4.84 23.94 31.63
CA HIS A 287 6.11 24.47 32.15
C HIS A 287 7.06 24.91 31.02
N SER A 288 6.52 25.24 29.84
CA SER A 288 7.25 26.04 28.86
C SER A 288 6.96 27.51 29.15
N ILE A 289 7.99 28.34 29.02
CA ILE A 289 8.01 29.76 29.40
C ILE A 289 6.83 30.47 28.73
N VAL A 290 5.75 30.70 29.48
CA VAL A 290 4.67 31.56 29.03
C VAL A 290 5.20 32.99 29.10
N ALA A 291 5.64 33.52 27.96
CA ALA A 291 5.91 34.95 27.81
C ALA A 291 4.63 35.70 28.23
N PRO A 292 4.67 36.58 29.25
CA PRO A 292 3.47 37.10 29.89
C PRO A 292 2.57 37.98 29.00
N ASN A 293 2.99 38.29 27.77
CA ASN A 293 2.38 39.32 26.92
C ASN A 293 1.92 38.85 25.53
N VAL A 294 1.90 37.55 25.20
CA VAL A 294 1.38 37.08 23.90
C VAL A 294 -0.04 36.55 24.06
N LYS A 295 -1.02 37.34 23.61
CA LYS A 295 -2.44 36.94 23.49
C LYS A 295 -2.72 36.60 22.02
N SER A 296 -3.37 35.47 21.75
CA SER A 296 -3.94 35.24 20.42
C SER A 296 -5.06 36.25 20.14
N ARG A 297 -5.42 36.41 18.86
CA ARG A 297 -6.49 37.28 18.36
C ARG A 297 -7.86 37.01 19.03
N ASP A 298 -8.03 35.82 19.62
CA ASP A 298 -9.22 35.38 20.39
C ASP A 298 -9.08 35.51 21.93
N GLY A 299 -8.09 36.26 22.43
CA GLY A 299 -7.92 36.52 23.87
C GLY A 299 -7.45 35.32 24.73
N LYS A 300 -7.28 34.13 24.12
CA LYS A 300 -6.70 32.94 24.78
C LYS A 300 -5.17 33.03 24.83
N ARG A 301 -4.58 32.66 25.97
CA ARG A 301 -3.12 32.61 26.17
C ARG A 301 -2.55 31.41 25.41
N VAL A 302 -1.52 31.64 24.60
CA VAL A 302 -0.87 30.59 23.79
C VAL A 302 0.45 30.20 24.45
N ASN A 303 0.77 28.91 24.43
CA ASN A 303 2.05 28.39 24.89
C ASN A 303 3.05 28.46 23.71
N VAL A 304 4.07 29.30 23.80
CA VAL A 304 5.09 29.42 22.74
C VAL A 304 6.39 28.84 23.30
N GLN A 305 6.98 27.86 22.62
CA GLN A 305 8.36 27.45 22.88
C GLN A 305 9.28 28.61 22.46
N ALA A 306 9.75 29.38 23.43
CA ALA A 306 10.78 30.39 23.18
C ALA A 306 12.14 29.68 23.10
N SER A 307 12.69 29.55 21.89
CA SER A 307 14.11 29.29 21.69
C SER A 307 14.88 30.52 22.19
N MET A 308 15.48 30.40 23.38
CA MET A 308 16.30 31.49 23.95
C MET A 308 17.77 31.27 23.60
N SER A 309 18.35 32.22 22.86
CA SER A 309 19.79 32.37 22.69
C SER A 309 20.47 32.82 24.01
N PRO A 310 21.76 32.49 24.26
CA PRO A 310 22.38 32.57 25.59
C PRO A 310 22.79 33.99 26.05
N SER A 311 22.36 35.06 25.36
CA SER A 311 22.98 36.38 25.50
C SER A 311 22.23 37.37 26.40
N SER A 312 21.18 36.94 27.11
CA SER A 312 20.34 37.85 27.92
C SER A 312 20.20 37.40 29.38
N ALA A 313 21.28 36.89 29.97
CA ALA A 313 21.27 36.25 31.28
C ALA A 313 21.14 37.19 32.50
N ASN A 314 20.94 38.50 32.34
CA ASN A 314 21.18 39.44 33.45
C ASN A 314 20.04 40.33 33.94
N ARG A 315 18.80 40.18 33.48
CA ARG A 315 17.65 40.91 34.08
C ARG A 315 16.36 40.13 33.90
N ILE A 316 15.96 39.36 34.93
CA ILE A 316 14.58 39.12 35.44
C ILE A 316 14.70 38.06 36.55
N THR A 317 14.86 38.52 37.79
CA THR A 317 14.83 37.71 39.01
C THR A 317 13.40 37.63 39.58
N SER A 318 12.41 37.31 38.76
CA SER A 318 11.10 36.89 39.30
C SER A 318 11.16 35.38 39.55
N LYS A 319 11.40 34.97 40.81
CA LYS A 319 11.19 33.58 41.24
C LYS A 319 9.75 33.19 40.91
N GLN A 320 9.53 32.56 39.75
CA GLN A 320 8.23 32.04 39.36
C GLN A 320 7.85 30.97 40.39
N LYS A 321 6.79 31.22 41.17
CA LYS A 321 6.27 30.24 42.13
C LYS A 321 5.74 29.05 41.33
N SER A 322 6.52 27.99 41.24
CA SER A 322 6.21 26.79 40.44
C SER A 322 5.06 25.95 41.02
N ASN A 323 4.60 26.28 42.24
CA ASN A 323 3.57 25.54 42.98
C ASN A 323 2.13 26.07 42.75
N ILE A 324 1.94 26.99 41.80
CA ILE A 324 0.65 27.62 41.50
C ILE A 324 0.39 27.60 39.99
N CYS A 325 -0.89 27.57 39.61
CA CYS A 325 -1.30 27.69 38.23
C CYS A 325 -0.91 29.07 37.65
N SER A 326 -0.27 29.08 36.48
CA SER A 326 0.13 30.30 35.77
C SER A 326 -1.04 31.18 35.31
N SER A 327 -2.24 30.59 35.17
CA SER A 327 -3.44 31.27 34.71
C SER A 327 -4.34 31.77 35.84
N CYS A 328 -4.70 30.92 36.81
CA CYS A 328 -5.62 31.28 37.89
C CYS A 328 -4.97 31.46 39.27
N ARG A 329 -3.64 31.29 39.38
CA ARG A 329 -2.84 31.43 40.61
C ARG A 329 -3.22 30.51 41.77
N LYS A 330 -4.21 29.60 41.61
CA LYS A 330 -4.54 28.56 42.60
C LYS A 330 -3.40 27.55 42.75
N ALA A 331 -3.24 27.02 43.95
CA ALA A 331 -2.25 26.01 44.28
C ALA A 331 -2.40 24.75 43.42
N LEU A 332 -1.27 24.19 42.98
CA LEU A 332 -1.25 22.92 42.24
C LEU A 332 -1.47 21.72 43.19
N PRO A 333 -1.83 20.54 42.67
CA PRO A 333 -2.02 19.35 43.50
C PRO A 333 -0.79 19.02 44.36
N ARG A 334 -1.02 18.46 45.54
CA ARG A 334 0.02 18.00 46.47
C ARG A 334 0.17 16.50 46.41
N CYS A 335 1.39 16.02 46.61
CA CYS A 335 1.62 14.60 46.84
C CYS A 335 0.92 14.16 48.13
N ALA A 336 0.15 13.09 48.07
CA ALA A 336 -0.58 12.56 49.22
C ALA A 336 0.32 12.14 50.40
N LEU A 337 1.59 11.82 50.13
CA LEU A 337 2.55 11.37 51.15
C LEU A 337 3.45 12.51 51.66
N CYS A 338 4.17 13.22 50.78
CA CYS A 338 5.09 14.27 51.22
C CYS A 338 4.47 15.68 51.29
N LEU A 339 3.23 15.85 50.84
CA LEU A 339 2.45 17.10 50.89
C LEU A 339 3.05 18.29 50.11
N LEU A 340 4.12 18.05 49.35
CA LEU A 340 4.74 19.02 48.43
C LEU A 340 3.90 19.15 47.15
N HIS A 341 3.87 20.35 46.59
CA HIS A 341 3.09 20.66 45.40
C HIS A 341 3.82 20.19 44.14
N LEU A 342 3.04 19.81 43.13
CA LEU A 342 3.51 19.68 41.75
C LEU A 342 4.29 20.93 41.34
N GLY A 343 5.48 20.74 40.78
CA GLY A 343 6.38 21.83 40.37
C GLY A 343 7.36 22.31 41.45
N THR A 344 7.33 21.79 42.68
CA THR A 344 8.30 22.18 43.71
C THR A 344 9.71 21.79 43.23
N PRO A 345 10.67 22.75 43.11
CA PRO A 345 12.03 22.45 42.66
C PRO A 345 12.63 21.42 43.60
N THR A 346 13.17 20.35 43.04
CA THR A 346 13.57 19.17 43.79
C THR A 346 14.82 19.36 44.63
N ASP A 347 15.40 20.56 44.80
CA ASP A 347 16.65 20.76 45.55
C ASP A 347 16.73 20.11 46.96
N PRO A 348 15.68 20.11 47.80
CA PRO A 348 15.73 19.36 49.06
C PRO A 348 15.59 17.84 48.89
N ILE A 349 14.93 17.38 47.81
CA ILE A 349 14.75 15.95 47.47
C ILE A 349 16.00 15.40 46.74
N ARG A 350 16.59 16.19 45.83
CA ARG A 350 17.86 15.92 45.14
C ARG A 350 18.99 15.75 46.13
N LYS A 351 19.10 16.63 47.15
CA LYS A 351 20.10 16.50 48.23
C LYS A 351 19.93 15.21 49.04
N ALA A 352 18.70 14.80 49.33
CA ALA A 352 18.44 13.55 50.04
C ALA A 352 18.74 12.30 49.19
N ILE A 353 18.56 12.38 47.87
CA ILE A 353 18.87 11.30 46.93
C ILE A 353 20.39 11.20 46.65
N THR A 354 21.09 12.33 46.48
CA THR A 354 22.56 12.31 46.26
C THR A 354 23.37 11.93 47.50
N THR A 355 22.86 12.09 48.71
CA THR A 355 23.57 11.63 49.91
C THR A 355 23.55 10.10 50.08
N ASN A 356 22.61 9.40 49.43
CA ASN A 356 22.40 7.96 49.61
C ASN A 356 22.69 7.11 48.37
N ASN A 357 23.08 7.69 47.24
CA ASN A 357 23.28 6.94 45.99
C ASN A 357 24.61 7.32 45.32
N VAL A 358 25.53 6.35 45.23
CA VAL A 358 26.89 6.53 44.70
C VAL A 358 26.94 6.43 43.16
N ASN A 359 25.82 6.12 42.52
CA ASN A 359 25.72 5.99 41.06
C ASN A 359 24.93 7.17 40.46
N CYS A 360 25.59 7.85 39.54
CA CYS A 360 25.13 9.01 38.80
C CYS A 360 24.02 8.64 37.80
N GLU A 361 22.76 8.66 38.23
CA GLU A 361 21.60 8.67 37.32
C GLU A 361 20.95 10.05 37.22
N ASP A 362 20.43 10.34 36.03
CA ASP A 362 19.91 11.64 35.59
C ASP A 362 18.96 12.27 36.63
N PRO A 363 19.22 13.51 37.08
CA PRO A 363 18.40 14.23 38.06
C PRO A 363 16.99 14.61 37.56
N SER A 364 16.56 14.08 36.42
CA SER A 364 15.26 14.27 35.75
C SER A 364 14.46 12.95 35.59
N GLY A 365 14.81 11.90 36.35
CA GLY A 365 14.19 10.58 36.24
C GLY A 365 12.69 10.51 36.57
N PHE A 366 12.01 9.48 36.04
CA PHE A 366 10.58 9.17 36.22
C PHE A 366 10.12 9.21 37.68
N ASN A 367 10.99 8.88 38.63
CA ASN A 367 10.73 8.91 40.07
C ASN A 367 10.21 10.25 40.60
N LEU A 368 10.57 11.36 39.95
CA LEU A 368 10.17 12.71 40.30
C LEU A 368 8.88 13.16 39.59
N TRP A 369 8.35 12.35 38.67
CA TRP A 369 7.11 12.66 37.97
C TRP A 369 5.93 12.56 38.90
N PHE A 370 4.89 13.33 38.63
CA PHE A 370 3.66 13.24 39.41
C PHE A 370 2.70 12.27 38.72
N THR A 371 2.22 11.29 39.47
CA THR A 371 1.25 10.29 39.02
C THR A 371 -0.04 10.44 39.82
N TRP A 372 -1.17 10.04 39.23
CA TRP A 372 -2.47 10.15 39.90
C TRP A 372 -3.40 9.03 39.44
N CYS A 373 -4.32 8.64 40.32
CA CYS A 373 -5.41 7.74 39.98
C CYS A 373 -6.46 8.50 39.16
N GLN A 374 -6.90 7.94 38.04
CA GLN A 374 -7.93 8.57 37.20
C GLN A 374 -9.32 8.56 37.85
N THR A 375 -9.56 7.64 38.79
CA THR A 375 -10.83 7.50 39.52
C THR A 375 -10.95 8.52 40.64
N CYS A 376 -10.04 8.51 41.61
CA CYS A 376 -10.12 9.40 42.79
C CYS A 376 -9.37 10.72 42.62
N ARG A 377 -8.56 10.88 41.55
CA ARG A 377 -7.72 12.06 41.25
C ARG A 377 -6.67 12.39 42.31
N HIS A 378 -6.49 11.52 43.31
CA HIS A 378 -5.39 11.60 44.26
C HIS A 378 -4.12 11.00 43.67
N GLY A 379 -2.98 11.50 44.11
CA GLY A 379 -1.70 11.16 43.51
C GLY A 379 -0.52 11.74 44.27
N GLY A 380 0.65 11.63 43.66
CA GLY A 380 1.91 12.10 44.23
C GLY A 380 3.09 11.83 43.33
N HIS A 381 4.29 12.03 43.87
CA HIS A 381 5.51 11.67 43.13
C HIS A 381 5.54 10.16 42.90
N ALA A 382 5.95 9.74 41.70
CA ALA A 382 5.94 8.36 41.24
C ALA A 382 6.61 7.44 42.25
N MET A 383 7.79 7.81 42.76
CA MET A 383 8.51 7.02 43.76
C MET A 383 7.69 6.80 45.05
N HIS A 384 7.09 7.86 45.61
CA HIS A 384 6.28 7.77 46.83
C HIS A 384 5.05 6.90 46.63
N ILE A 385 4.37 7.06 45.49
CA ILE A 385 3.18 6.30 45.17
C ILE A 385 3.51 4.83 44.93
N SER A 386 4.59 4.54 44.19
CA SER A 386 5.06 3.18 43.98
C SER A 386 5.47 2.51 45.30
N GLU A 387 6.21 3.21 46.18
CA GLU A 387 6.61 2.68 47.49
C GLU A 387 5.41 2.38 48.40
N TRP A 388 4.41 3.27 48.40
CA TRP A 388 3.16 3.06 49.14
C TRP A 388 2.44 1.77 48.69
N PHE A 389 2.29 1.59 47.37
CA PHE A 389 1.58 0.44 46.81
C PHE A 389 2.34 -0.88 46.88
N ARG A 390 3.62 -0.90 47.28
CA ARG A 390 4.30 -2.15 47.64
C ARG A 390 3.72 -2.79 48.91
N LYS A 391 3.09 -1.99 49.79
CA LYS A 391 2.60 -2.44 51.10
C LYS A 391 1.09 -2.26 51.30
N HIS A 392 0.43 -1.49 50.42
CA HIS A 392 -0.97 -1.12 50.55
C HIS A 392 -1.68 -1.25 49.20
N SER A 393 -2.98 -1.53 49.21
CA SER A 393 -3.82 -1.57 47.99
C SER A 393 -4.72 -0.35 47.83
N ALA A 394 -5.04 0.30 48.94
CA ALA A 394 -5.92 1.47 49.00
C ALA A 394 -5.17 2.81 48.88
N CYS A 395 -5.90 3.85 48.48
CA CYS A 395 -5.40 5.21 48.32
C CYS A 395 -4.77 5.76 49.63
N PRO A 396 -3.62 6.46 49.57
CA PRO A 396 -2.96 7.05 50.74
C PRO A 396 -3.70 8.23 51.39
N VAL A 397 -4.75 8.76 50.75
CA VAL A 397 -5.54 9.89 51.28
C VAL A 397 -6.57 9.37 52.28
N SER A 398 -6.56 9.93 53.49
CA SER A 398 -7.53 9.60 54.54
C SER A 398 -8.97 9.74 54.06
N ASN A 399 -9.83 8.80 54.43
CA ASN A 399 -11.25 8.71 54.02
C ASN A 399 -11.48 8.44 52.53
N CYS A 400 -10.44 8.11 51.76
CA CYS A 400 -10.58 7.60 50.39
C CYS A 400 -10.57 6.06 50.40
N THR A 401 -11.64 5.43 49.92
CA THR A 401 -11.77 3.96 49.83
C THR A 401 -11.36 3.39 48.47
N CYS A 402 -10.74 4.21 47.60
CA CYS A 402 -10.36 3.81 46.24
C CYS A 402 -9.21 2.78 46.26
N GLN A 403 -9.40 1.64 45.59
CA GLN A 403 -8.38 0.61 45.36
C GLN A 403 -7.46 1.04 44.20
N CYS A 404 -6.58 1.99 44.48
CA CYS A 404 -5.76 2.60 43.44
C CYS A 404 -4.69 1.65 42.86
N GLN A 405 -4.25 0.63 43.61
CA GLN A 405 -3.15 -0.25 43.20
C GLN A 405 -3.41 -0.98 41.88
N SER A 406 -4.66 -1.38 41.60
CA SER A 406 -5.03 -2.09 40.36
C SER A 406 -4.87 -1.25 39.08
N PHE A 407 -4.59 0.05 39.22
CA PHE A 407 -4.35 0.98 38.12
C PHE A 407 -2.88 1.37 37.97
N PHE A 408 -1.99 0.79 38.77
CA PHE A 408 -0.56 1.12 38.87
C PHE A 408 0.38 -0.08 38.60
N GLU A 409 -0.13 -1.19 38.06
CA GLU A 409 0.70 -2.31 37.56
C GLU A 409 1.41 -1.99 36.24
#